data_AF-A0A7S0B9R2-F1
#
_entry.id   AF-A0A7S0B9R2-F1
#
_cell.length_a   1.000
_cell.length_b   1.000
_cell.length_c   1.000
_cell.angle_alpha   90.00
_cell.angle_beta   90.00
_cell.angle_gamma   90.00
#
_symmetry.space_group_name_H-M   'P 1'
#
loop_
_entity.id
_entity.type
_entity.pdbx_description
1 polymer ?
#
loop_
_entity_poly.entity_id
_entity_poly.type
_entity_poly.pdbx_seq_one_letter_code
_entity_poly.pdbx_strand_id
1 'polypeptide(L)'
;SSLDLRLRAPAVRVTYRGATDTMLVDANTARLLELVMDAKGNRQSGSMFGLFTCRTPGGARLLRQSLLQPPASKAEIEARQVAVDALLGSEGLFYELQQLLP
;
A
#
# COMPACT_ATOMS: atom_id res chain seq x y z
N SER A 1 -8.72 -22.56 -5.46
CA SER A 1 -10.02 -22.67 -6.14
C SER A 1 -10.71 -21.32 -6.15
N SER A 2 -10.69 -20.61 -7.28
CA SER A 2 -11.32 -19.29 -7.42
C SER A 2 -12.76 -19.44 -7.87
N LEU A 3 -13.72 -18.91 -7.11
CA LEU A 3 -15.12 -18.79 -7.53
C LEU A 3 -15.28 -17.52 -8.38
N ASP A 4 -15.73 -17.66 -9.62
CA ASP A 4 -15.97 -16.54 -10.54
C ASP A 4 -17.47 -16.22 -10.58
N LEU A 5 -17.87 -15.16 -9.88
CA LEU A 5 -19.25 -14.65 -9.84
C LEU A 5 -19.40 -13.53 -10.88
N ARG A 6 -20.09 -13.81 -11.98
CA ARG A 6 -20.35 -12.83 -13.05
C ARG A 6 -21.48 -11.88 -12.67
N LEU A 7 -21.14 -10.69 -12.15
CA LEU A 7 -22.06 -9.56 -12.03
C LEU A 7 -22.11 -8.79 -13.35
N ARG A 8 -23.31 -8.52 -13.89
CA ARG A 8 -23.49 -7.73 -15.13
C ARG A 8 -23.25 -6.23 -14.87
N ALA A 9 -21.98 -5.84 -14.86
CA ALA A 9 -21.52 -4.47 -15.04
C ALA A 9 -20.22 -4.50 -15.85
N PRO A 10 -20.07 -3.71 -16.94
CA PRO A 10 -18.94 -3.85 -17.87
C PRO A 10 -17.56 -3.51 -17.28
N ALA A 11 -17.48 -3.10 -16.02
CA ALA A 11 -16.24 -2.64 -15.37
C ALA A 11 -15.92 -3.34 -14.04
N VAL A 12 -16.66 -4.37 -13.63
CA VAL A 12 -16.47 -5.02 -12.32
C VAL A 12 -15.87 -6.41 -12.49
N ARG A 13 -14.68 -6.62 -11.93
CA ARG A 13 -14.06 -7.95 -11.78
C ARG A 13 -14.12 -8.38 -10.32
N VAL A 14 -14.83 -9.48 -10.05
CA VAL A 14 -14.91 -10.07 -8.71
C VAL A 14 -13.87 -11.18 -8.61
N THR A 15 -12.95 -11.09 -7.66
CA THR A 15 -11.96 -12.14 -7.39
C THR A 15 -11.93 -12.46 -5.91
N TYR A 16 -12.05 -13.74 -5.56
CA TYR A 16 -11.73 -14.20 -4.20
C TYR A 16 -10.21 -14.30 -4.04
N ARG A 17 -9.67 -13.62 -3.03
CA ARG A 17 -8.29 -13.77 -2.57
C ARG A 17 -8.33 -14.15 -1.11
N GLY A 18 -7.80 -15.32 -0.76
CA GLY A 18 -7.62 -15.69 0.64
C GLY A 18 -6.61 -14.75 1.32
N ALA A 19 -6.60 -14.73 2.66
CA ALA A 19 -5.59 -14.02 3.44
C ALA A 19 -4.25 -14.79 3.48
N THR A 20 -3.83 -15.31 2.33
CA THR A 20 -2.52 -15.90 2.12
C THR A 20 -1.64 -14.79 1.56
N ASP A 21 -0.39 -14.70 2.00
CA ASP A 21 0.63 -13.74 1.52
C ASP A 21 0.61 -12.33 2.11
N THR A 22 -0.34 -11.99 2.98
CA THR A 22 -0.34 -10.73 3.75
C THR A 22 -0.47 -10.97 5.24
N MET A 23 0.18 -10.14 6.06
CA MET A 23 -0.02 -10.12 7.50
C MET A 23 -1.46 -9.68 7.82
N LEU A 24 -2.13 -10.44 8.70
CA LEU A 24 -3.45 -10.05 9.19
C LEU A 24 -3.30 -8.86 10.15
N VAL A 25 -3.89 -7.73 9.77
CA VAL A 25 -4.02 -6.54 10.61
C VAL A 25 -5.50 -6.27 10.80
N ASP A 26 -6.02 -6.57 11.97
CA ASP A 26 -7.42 -6.26 12.29
C ASP A 26 -7.62 -4.74 12.53
N ALA A 27 -8.88 -4.31 12.54
CA ALA A 27 -9.24 -2.90 12.67
C ALA A 27 -8.80 -2.27 14.02
N ASN A 28 -8.79 -3.05 15.11
CA ASN A 28 -8.36 -2.55 16.41
C ASN A 28 -6.83 -2.39 16.44
N THR A 29 -6.09 -3.37 15.94
CA THR A 29 -4.63 -3.30 15.78
C THR A 29 -4.24 -2.10 14.89
N ALA A 30 -4.91 -1.91 13.75
CA ALA A 30 -4.65 -0.78 12.86
C ALA A 30 -4.89 0.59 13.53
N ARG A 31 -5.89 0.67 14.42
CA ARG A 31 -6.21 1.88 15.18
C ARG A 31 -5.19 2.13 16.30
N LEU A 32 -4.84 1.10 17.06
CA LEU A 32 -3.89 1.21 18.18
C LEU A 32 -2.49 1.62 17.71
N LEU A 33 -2.10 1.20 16.51
CA LEU A 33 -0.84 1.57 15.88
C LEU A 33 -0.94 2.85 15.04
N GLU A 34 -2.10 3.52 15.02
CA GLU A 34 -2.35 4.74 14.25
C GLU A 34 -1.87 4.62 12.79
N LEU A 35 -2.18 3.50 12.12
CA LEU A 35 -1.59 3.20 10.80
C LEU A 35 -2.04 4.19 9.71
N VAL A 36 -3.29 4.65 9.77
CA VAL A 36 -3.88 5.50 8.72
C VAL A 36 -4.46 6.82 9.28
N MET A 37 -4.85 6.83 10.56
CA MET A 37 -5.42 7.98 11.25
C MET A 37 -4.93 8.00 12.69
N ASP A 38 -4.72 9.20 13.23
CA ASP A 38 -4.40 9.37 14.65
C ASP A 38 -5.61 9.10 15.56
N ALA A 39 -5.34 8.77 16.82
CA ALA A 39 -6.35 8.50 17.84
C ALA A 39 -6.97 9.80 18.42
N LYS A 40 -6.31 10.95 18.21
CA LYS A 40 -6.66 12.23 18.86
C LYS A 40 -7.59 13.13 18.04
N GLY A 41 -7.80 12.87 16.75
CA GLY A 41 -8.67 13.71 15.94
C GLY A 41 -8.94 13.25 14.52
N ASN A 42 -8.75 11.96 14.20
CA ASN A 42 -8.88 11.40 12.85
C ASN A 42 -8.03 12.13 11.80
N ARG A 43 -6.88 12.68 12.19
CA ARG A 43 -5.98 13.35 11.23
C ARG A 43 -5.00 12.34 10.67
N GLN A 44 -4.75 12.43 9.37
CA GLN A 44 -3.74 11.60 8.70
C GLN A 44 -2.33 12.03 9.09
N SER A 45 -2.10 13.32 9.35
CA SER A 45 -0.77 13.87 9.64
C SER A 45 -0.11 13.31 10.91
N GLY A 46 -0.91 12.85 11.88
CA GLY A 46 -0.40 12.24 13.12
C GLY A 46 -0.24 10.72 13.05
N SER A 47 -0.50 10.11 11.90
CA SER A 47 -0.51 8.65 11.69
C SER A 47 0.75 8.18 10.95
N MET A 48 1.02 6.87 10.94
CA MET A 48 2.11 6.30 10.14
C MET A 48 1.96 6.62 8.65
N PHE A 49 0.72 6.61 8.12
CA PHE A 49 0.42 7.03 6.75
C PHE A 49 0.83 8.49 6.48
N GLY A 50 0.69 9.38 7.47
CA GLY A 50 1.06 10.79 7.36
C GLY A 50 2.57 11.05 7.33
N LEU A 51 3.40 10.07 7.69
CA LEU A 51 4.85 10.19 7.64
C LEU A 51 5.39 10.16 6.20
N PHE A 52 4.60 9.65 5.25
CA PHE A 52 5.02 9.45 3.87
C PHE A 52 4.18 10.33 2.93
N THR A 53 4.79 10.72 1.81
CA THR A 53 4.11 11.49 0.76
C THR A 53 4.15 10.72 -0.56
N CYS A 54 3.08 10.84 -1.35
CA CYS A 54 3.01 10.30 -2.70
C CYS A 54 2.56 11.42 -3.63
N ARG A 55 3.17 11.52 -4.81
CA ARG A 55 2.80 12.54 -5.82
C ARG A 55 1.42 12.30 -6.42
N THR A 56 1.05 11.03 -6.61
CA THR A 56 -0.21 10.66 -7.25
C THR A 56 -1.25 10.14 -6.25
N PRO A 57 -2.55 10.38 -6.48
CA PRO A 57 -3.62 9.78 -5.68
C PRO A 57 -3.59 8.24 -5.69
N GLY A 58 -3.15 7.65 -6.82
CA GLY A 58 -2.95 6.21 -6.95
C GLY A 58 -1.87 5.68 -6.01
N GLY A 59 -0.74 6.38 -5.93
CA GLY A 59 0.33 6.08 -4.97
C GLY A 59 -0.14 6.16 -3.52
N ALA A 60 -0.88 7.21 -3.16
CA ALA A 60 -1.46 7.35 -1.82
C ALA A 60 -2.44 6.22 -1.48
N ARG A 61 -3.24 5.77 -2.45
CA ARG A 61 -4.14 4.61 -2.27
C ARG A 61 -3.35 3.31 -2.05
N LEU A 62 -2.30 3.09 -2.83
CA LEU A 62 -1.44 1.91 -2.73
C LEU A 62 -0.63 1.88 -1.42
N LEU A 63 -0.14 3.03 -0.96
CA LEU A 63 0.54 3.16 0.33
C LEU A 63 -0.39 2.76 1.48
N ARG A 64 -1.63 3.28 1.49
CA ARG A 64 -2.63 2.92 2.50
C ARG A 64 -2.91 1.41 2.51
N GLN A 65 -3.03 0.79 1.32
CA GLN A 65 -3.20 -0.66 1.21
C GLN A 65 -1.97 -1.41 1.75
N SER A 66 -0.76 -0.95 1.43
CA SER A 66 0.48 -1.59 1.88
C SER A 66 0.64 -1.56 3.40
N LEU A 67 0.17 -0.51 4.07
CA LEU A 67 0.18 -0.42 5.53
C LEU A 67 -0.86 -1.34 6.19
N LEU A 68 -2.06 -1.45 5.60
CA LEU A 68 -3.15 -2.26 6.14
C LEU A 68 -3.04 -3.75 5.79
N GLN A 69 -2.31 -4.08 4.73
CA GLN A 69 -2.06 -5.45 4.27
C GLN A 69 -0.57 -5.63 3.92
N PRO A 70 0.34 -5.60 4.91
CA PRO A 70 1.76 -5.79 4.66
C PRO A 70 2.02 -7.16 4.05
N PRO A 71 2.97 -7.31 3.11
CA PRO A 71 3.33 -8.61 2.57
C PRO A 71 3.92 -9.50 3.66
N ALA A 72 3.57 -10.79 3.65
CA ALA A 72 4.13 -11.82 4.52
C ALA A 72 5.13 -12.74 3.78
N SER A 73 5.22 -12.62 2.46
CA SER A 73 6.19 -13.36 1.65
C SER A 73 7.57 -12.70 1.72
N LYS A 74 8.58 -13.47 2.15
CA LYS A 74 9.98 -13.01 2.18
C LYS A 74 10.43 -12.50 0.81
N ALA A 75 10.11 -13.24 -0.26
CA ALA A 75 10.49 -12.86 -1.61
C ALA A 75 9.87 -11.51 -2.05
N GLU A 76 8.62 -11.25 -1.67
CA GLU A 76 7.98 -9.95 -1.96
C GLU A 76 8.60 -8.82 -1.13
N ILE A 77 8.90 -9.07 0.13
CA ILE A 77 9.57 -8.10 1.01
C ILE A 77 10.94 -7.71 0.42
N GLU A 78 11.76 -8.70 0.06
CA GLU A 78 13.10 -8.48 -0.52
C GLU A 78 13.01 -7.78 -1.88
N ALA A 79 12.05 -8.14 -2.73
CA ALA A 79 11.83 -7.45 -4.00
C ALA A 79 11.49 -5.97 -3.82
N ARG A 80 10.68 -5.61 -2.81
CA ARG A 80 10.39 -4.22 -2.47
C ARG A 80 11.63 -3.48 -1.94
N GLN A 81 12.46 -4.15 -1.14
CA GLN A 81 13.72 -3.58 -0.65
C GLN A 81 14.70 -3.28 -1.79
N VAL A 82 14.88 -4.24 -2.72
CA VAL A 82 15.71 -4.04 -3.93
C VAL A 82 15.22 -2.86 -4.77
N ALA A 83 13.90 -2.69 -4.90
CA ALA A 83 13.35 -1.55 -5.64
C ALA A 83 13.66 -0.20 -4.96
N VAL A 84 13.62 -0.15 -3.63
CA VAL A 84 14.02 1.05 -2.87
C VAL A 84 15.52 1.30 -3.02
N ASP A 85 16.36 0.27 -2.87
CA ASP A 85 17.81 0.38 -3.01
C ASP A 85 18.22 0.86 -4.40
N ALA A 86 17.53 0.42 -5.46
CA ALA A 86 17.76 0.88 -6.83
C ALA A 86 17.49 2.39 -7.00
N LEU A 87 16.45 2.91 -6.33
CA LEU A 87 16.11 4.34 -6.35
C LEU A 87 17.08 5.16 -5.50
N LEU A 88 17.54 4.62 -4.36
CA LEU A 88 18.53 5.28 -3.50
C LEU A 88 19.93 5.27 -4.12
N GLY A 89 20.26 4.23 -4.90
CA GLY A 89 21.55 4.10 -5.60
C GLY A 89 21.71 5.01 -6.82
N SER A 90 20.65 5.69 -7.26
CA SER A 90 20.68 6.60 -8.40
C SER A 90 19.72 7.79 -8.19
N GLU A 91 20.24 8.87 -7.61
CA GLU A 91 19.47 10.12 -7.44
C GLU A 91 18.95 10.66 -8.78
N GLY A 92 19.72 10.53 -9.86
CA GLY A 92 19.31 10.94 -11.21
C GLY A 92 18.04 10.23 -11.67
N LEU A 93 18.01 8.90 -11.56
CA LEU A 93 16.82 8.10 -11.88
C LEU A 93 15.62 8.50 -11.00
N PHE A 94 15.84 8.72 -9.71
CA PHE A 94 14.79 9.14 -8.79
C PHE A 94 14.13 10.46 -9.21
N TYR A 95 14.94 11.49 -9.51
CA TYR A 95 14.41 12.80 -9.89
C TYR A 95 13.78 12.79 -11.29
N GLU A 96 14.33 12.05 -12.25
CA GLU A 96 13.72 11.88 -13.57
C GLU A 96 12.33 11.25 -13.47
N LEU A 97 12.19 10.15 -12.72
CA LEU A 97 10.90 9.50 -12.49
C LEU A 97 9.92 10.42 -11.77
N GLN A 98 10.38 11.20 -10.78
CA GLN A 98 9.53 12.18 -10.13
C GLN A 98 8.96 13.22 -11.10
N GLN A 99 9.74 13.71 -12.06
CA GLN A 99 9.26 14.69 -13.03
C GLN A 99 8.19 14.14 -13.98
N LEU A 100 8.17 12.83 -14.22
CA LEU A 100 7.17 12.17 -15.06
C LEU A 100 5.82 11.95 -14.34
N LEU A 101 5.79 12.05 -13.01
CA LEU A 101 4.57 11.84 -12.23
C LEU A 101 3.72 13.13 -12.18
N PRO A 102 2.41 13.02 -12.45
CA PRO A 102 1.48 14.15 -12.39
C PRO A 102 1.35 14.72 -10.97
#